data_AF-T1IHQ3-F1
#
_entry.id   AF-T1IHQ3-F1
#
_cell.length_a   1.000
_cell.length_b   1.000
_cell.length_c   1.000
_cell.angle_alpha   90.00
_cell.angle_beta   90.00
_cell.angle_gamma   90.00
#
_symmetry.space_group_name_H-M   'P 1'
#
loop_
_entity.id
_entity.type
_entity.pdbx_description
1 polymer ?
#
loop_
_entity_poly.entity_id
_entity_poly.type
_entity_poly.pdbx_seq_one_letter_code
_entity_poly.pdbx_strand_id
1 'polypeptide(L)'
;MYLSNLKTLNAICILLKPNSIRLEVFNHFLCFHVAISILANSQLCLKFNDYANNLLGYFVEGLKYLYGEQYVSYNIHGLLNLASDAHHFGHLDSFSAFPFENFMQIFKRLLRKGDKPLEQIIKRLAELKQLQKVLIHLKQDLICKYIHGEGPILVL
;
A
#
# COMPACT_ATOMS: atom_id res chain seq x y z
N MET A 1 -3.32 -13.35 6.54
CA MET A 1 -3.54 -12.11 5.79
C MET A 1 -2.92 -10.89 6.50
N TYR A 2 -3.15 -10.67 7.80
CA TYR A 2 -2.46 -9.63 8.58
C TYR A 2 -0.91 -9.70 8.57
N LEU A 3 -0.36 -10.92 8.47
CA LEU A 3 1.09 -11.15 8.48
C LEU A 3 1.82 -10.69 7.20
N SER A 4 1.15 -10.44 6.08
CA SER A 4 1.83 -9.93 4.88
C SER A 4 2.05 -8.42 4.96
N ASN A 5 1.06 -7.65 5.44
CA ASN A 5 1.16 -6.19 5.57
C ASN A 5 2.05 -5.79 6.76
N LEU A 6 2.00 -6.53 7.88
CA LEU A 6 2.99 -6.38 8.94
C LEU A 6 4.40 -6.78 8.47
N LYS A 7 4.57 -7.71 7.53
CA LYS A 7 5.91 -8.08 7.04
C LYS A 7 6.54 -6.98 6.19
N THR A 8 5.77 -6.27 5.35
CA THR A 8 6.29 -5.14 4.58
C THR A 8 6.58 -3.92 5.46
N LEU A 9 5.69 -3.59 6.41
CA LEU A 9 5.91 -2.49 7.36
C LEU A 9 7.00 -2.81 8.40
N ASN A 10 7.07 -4.02 8.94
CA ASN A 10 8.15 -4.45 9.83
C ASN A 10 9.48 -4.56 9.09
N ALA A 11 9.49 -4.96 7.80
CA ALA A 11 10.73 -5.04 7.04
C ALA A 11 11.40 -3.67 6.87
N ILE A 12 10.65 -2.57 6.78
CA ILE A 12 11.22 -1.22 6.69
C ILE A 12 11.89 -0.82 8.01
N CYS A 13 11.28 -1.15 9.17
CA CYS A 13 11.93 -0.96 10.48
C CYS A 13 13.15 -1.86 10.69
N ILE A 14 13.12 -3.11 10.20
CA ILE A 14 14.20 -4.10 10.36
C ILE A 14 15.44 -3.75 9.51
N LEU A 15 15.27 -3.03 8.39
CA LEU A 15 16.38 -2.63 7.52
C LEU A 15 17.22 -1.45 8.05
N LEU A 16 16.72 -0.72 9.05
CA LEU A 16 17.46 0.35 9.71
C LEU A 16 18.36 -0.26 10.79
N LYS A 17 19.58 -0.68 10.42
CA LYS A 17 20.58 -1.11 11.41
C LYS A 17 20.88 0.06 12.38
N PRO A 18 20.67 -0.10 13.69
CA PRO A 18 20.85 0.99 14.67
C PRO A 18 22.29 1.53 14.73
N ASN A 19 23.29 0.74 14.31
CA ASN A 19 24.70 1.14 14.34
C ASN A 19 25.13 2.00 13.13
N SER A 20 24.24 2.32 12.20
CA SER A 20 24.57 3.10 11.00
C SER A 20 23.78 4.40 10.87
N ILE A 21 22.81 4.65 11.76
CA ILE A 21 21.85 5.75 11.66
C ILE A 21 21.75 6.46 13.02
N ARG A 22 21.63 7.78 13.01
CA ARG A 22 21.44 8.58 14.24
C ARG A 22 20.19 8.10 14.98
N LEU A 23 20.28 7.91 16.29
CA LEU A 23 19.19 7.42 17.14
C LEU A 23 17.90 8.27 17.00
N GLU A 24 18.04 9.58 16.84
CA GLU A 24 16.93 10.51 16.62
C GLU A 24 16.12 10.18 15.35
N VAL A 25 16.82 9.89 14.25
CA VAL A 25 16.22 9.52 12.97
C VAL A 25 15.51 8.18 13.07
N PHE A 26 16.09 7.24 13.82
CA PHE A 26 15.47 5.94 14.08
C PHE A 26 14.18 6.06 14.91
N ASN A 27 14.23 6.81 16.02
CA ASN A 27 13.07 7.02 16.88
C ASN A 27 11.94 7.77 16.16
N HIS A 28 12.30 8.78 15.36
CA HIS A 28 11.34 9.52 14.55
C HIS A 28 10.64 8.61 13.54
N PHE A 29 11.39 7.75 12.84
CA PHE A 29 10.81 6.75 11.95
C PHE A 29 9.95 5.72 12.71
N LEU A 30 10.35 5.34 13.92
CA LEU A 30 9.58 4.43 14.76
C LEU A 30 8.22 5.02 15.15
N CYS A 31 8.15 6.32 15.48
CA CYS A 31 6.89 7.01 15.74
C CYS A 31 5.91 6.89 14.56
N PHE A 32 6.41 7.11 13.34
CA PHE A 32 5.63 6.91 12.12
C PHE A 32 5.16 5.47 11.95
N HIS A 33 6.06 4.49 12.14
CA HIS A 33 5.71 3.07 12.04
C HIS A 33 4.61 2.67 13.04
N VAL A 34 4.68 3.17 14.28
CA VAL A 34 3.65 2.93 15.30
C VAL A 34 2.31 3.53 14.86
N ALA A 35 2.30 4.76 14.35
CA ALA A 35 1.09 5.42 13.88
C ALA A 35 0.40 4.61 12.77
N ILE A 36 1.16 4.20 11.74
CA ILE A 36 0.64 3.38 10.64
C ILE A 36 0.15 2.01 11.14
N SER A 37 0.86 1.40 12.09
CA SER A 37 0.46 0.11 12.67
C SER A 37 -0.86 0.19 13.42
N ILE A 38 -1.11 1.30 14.13
CA ILE A 38 -2.40 1.56 14.78
C ILE A 38 -3.50 1.68 13.73
N LEU A 39 -3.30 2.50 12.70
CA LEU A 39 -4.31 2.75 11.65
C LEU A 39 -4.57 1.51 10.77
N ALA A 40 -3.61 0.60 10.65
CA ALA A 40 -3.80 -0.65 9.91
C ALA A 40 -4.62 -1.70 10.67
N ASN A 41 -4.70 -1.61 12.00
CA ASN A 41 -5.42 -2.57 12.81
C ASN A 41 -6.86 -2.10 13.05
N SER A 42 -7.85 -2.94 12.69
CA SER A 42 -9.29 -2.62 12.81
C SER A 42 -9.75 -2.16 14.20
N GLN A 43 -9.18 -2.72 15.27
CA GLN A 43 -9.56 -2.37 16.65
C GLN A 43 -8.78 -1.17 17.17
N LEU A 44 -7.47 -1.13 16.91
CA LEU A 44 -6.61 -0.05 17.39
C LEU A 44 -6.90 1.26 16.65
N CYS A 45 -7.23 1.18 15.36
CA CYS A 45 -7.56 2.34 14.54
C CYS A 45 -8.73 3.13 15.12
N LEU A 46 -9.74 2.46 15.69
CA LEU A 46 -10.88 3.12 16.34
C LEU A 46 -10.51 3.64 17.73
N LYS A 47 -9.78 2.86 18.52
CA LYS A 47 -9.48 3.18 19.92
C LYS A 47 -8.39 4.24 20.10
N PHE A 48 -7.41 4.27 19.19
CA PHE A 48 -6.20 5.08 19.30
C PHE A 48 -6.01 6.00 18.07
N ASN A 49 -7.09 6.33 17.37
CA ASN A 49 -7.04 7.21 16.19
C ASN A 49 -6.34 8.54 16.50
N ASP A 50 -6.78 9.22 17.56
CA ASP A 50 -6.21 10.51 17.98
C ASP A 50 -4.72 10.41 18.32
N TYR A 51 -4.31 9.30 18.94
CA TYR A 51 -2.91 9.05 19.24
C TYR A 51 -2.08 8.85 17.97
N ALA A 52 -2.60 8.08 17.00
CA ALA A 52 -1.96 7.94 15.70
C ALA A 52 -1.88 9.28 14.95
N ASN A 53 -2.93 10.11 15.02
CA ASN A 53 -2.94 11.45 14.43
C ASN A 53 -1.82 12.34 15.01
N ASN A 54 -1.67 12.35 16.33
CA ASN A 54 -0.60 13.10 17.00
C ASN A 54 0.80 12.59 16.60
N LEU A 55 0.98 11.28 16.47
CA LEU A 55 2.24 10.69 16.01
C LEU A 55 2.56 11.08 14.56
N LEU A 56 1.57 11.12 13.67
CA LEU A 56 1.74 11.57 12.29
C LEU A 56 2.05 13.07 12.22
N GLY A 57 1.39 13.90 13.03
CA GLY A 57 1.72 15.31 13.17
C GLY A 57 3.17 15.53 13.60
N TYR A 58 3.59 14.86 14.67
CA TYR A 58 4.98 14.89 15.15
C TYR A 58 5.97 14.46 14.06
N PHE A 59 5.66 13.40 13.31
CA PHE A 59 6.52 12.92 12.23
C PHE A 59 6.65 13.93 11.09
N VAL A 60 5.54 14.56 10.67
CA VAL A 60 5.56 15.53 9.56
C VAL A 60 6.33 16.79 9.96
N GLU A 61 6.14 17.28 11.19
CA GLU A 61 6.87 18.44 11.72
C GLU A 61 8.38 18.15 11.85
N GLY A 62 8.75 16.98 12.38
CA GLY A 62 10.14 16.58 12.56
C GLY A 62 10.88 16.26 11.26
N LEU A 63 10.15 15.98 10.16
CA LEU A 63 10.74 15.56 8.88
C LEU A 63 11.66 16.63 8.28
N LYS A 64 11.23 17.89 8.32
CA LYS A 64 12.02 19.04 7.81
C LYS A 64 13.37 19.16 8.52
N TYR A 65 13.38 18.97 9.84
CA TYR A 65 14.57 19.16 10.67
C TYR A 65 15.53 17.96 10.61
N LEU A 66 15.01 16.74 10.58
CA LEU A 66 15.82 15.53 10.66
C LEU A 66 16.34 15.04 9.31
N TYR A 67 15.58 15.25 8.23
CA TYR A 67 15.88 14.74 6.89
C TYR A 67 16.15 15.87 5.89
N GLY A 68 15.53 17.04 6.07
CA GLY A 68 15.68 18.22 5.21
C GLY A 68 14.37 18.63 4.52
N GLU A 69 14.21 19.93 4.29
CA GLU A 69 12.99 20.52 3.73
C GLU A 69 12.61 19.99 2.34
N GLN A 70 13.61 19.65 1.53
CA GLN A 70 13.40 19.08 0.20
C GLN A 70 12.66 17.74 0.18
N TYR A 71 12.56 17.06 1.33
CA TYR A 71 11.86 15.78 1.46
C TYR A 71 10.41 15.92 1.92
N VAL A 72 9.96 17.14 2.26
CA VAL A 72 8.56 17.44 2.60
C VAL A 72 7.77 17.54 1.30
N SER A 73 7.41 16.38 0.75
CA SER A 73 6.58 16.29 -0.45
C SER A 73 5.07 16.28 -0.12
N TYR A 74 4.24 16.42 -1.15
CA TYR A 74 2.78 16.28 -1.03
C TYR A 74 2.37 14.98 -0.30
N ASN A 75 3.07 13.87 -0.57
CA ASN A 75 2.79 12.58 0.05
C ASN A 75 3.01 12.60 1.58
N ILE A 76 3.96 13.41 2.06
CA ILE A 76 4.22 13.61 3.49
C ILE A 76 3.09 14.42 4.12
N HIS A 77 2.61 15.48 3.45
CA HIS A 77 1.46 16.25 3.94
C HIS A 77 0.18 15.42 3.98
N GLY A 78 -0.01 14.50 3.03
CA GLY A 78 -1.14 13.58 3.02
C GLY A 78 -1.24 12.72 4.28
N LEU A 79 -0.14 12.48 5.00
CA LEU A 79 -0.15 11.74 6.26
C LEU A 79 -0.98 12.41 7.35
N LEU A 80 -1.10 13.75 7.34
CA LEU A 80 -1.90 14.48 8.33
C LEU A 80 -3.39 14.17 8.22
N ASN A 81 -3.88 13.77 7.04
CA ASN A 81 -5.27 13.43 6.82
C ASN A 81 -5.56 11.94 7.08
N LEU A 82 -4.52 11.11 7.14
CA LEU A 82 -4.65 9.66 7.12
C LEU A 82 -5.44 9.10 8.31
N ALA A 83 -5.32 9.72 9.49
CA ALA A 83 -6.09 9.31 10.66
C ALA A 83 -7.60 9.62 10.49
N SER A 84 -7.92 10.79 9.92
CA SER A 84 -9.30 11.17 9.58
C SER A 84 -9.89 10.27 8.50
N ASP A 85 -9.12 9.97 7.45
CA ASP A 85 -9.51 9.03 6.41
C ASP A 85 -9.78 7.64 7.00
N ALA A 86 -8.92 7.18 7.91
CA ALA A 86 -9.10 5.88 8.56
C ALA A 86 -10.31 5.86 9.52
N HIS A 87 -10.66 7.00 10.11
CA HIS A 87 -11.89 7.15 10.89
C HIS A 87 -13.14 7.08 9.99
N HIS A 88 -13.08 7.66 8.79
CA HIS A 88 -14.23 7.73 7.88
C HIS A 88 -14.42 6.46 7.02
N PHE A 89 -13.35 5.90 6.48
CA PHE A 89 -13.36 4.77 5.55
C PHE A 89 -13.02 3.42 6.21
N GLY A 90 -12.69 3.43 7.51
CA GLY A 90 -12.21 2.25 8.24
C GLY A 90 -10.68 2.13 8.20
N HIS A 91 -10.14 1.07 8.79
CA HIS A 91 -8.68 0.87 8.88
C HIS A 91 -7.98 0.85 7.51
N LEU A 92 -6.66 1.04 7.48
CA LEU A 92 -5.90 1.17 6.23
C LEU A 92 -6.14 0.04 5.21
N ASP A 93 -6.24 -1.22 5.66
CA ASP A 93 -6.49 -2.34 4.74
C ASP A 93 -7.85 -2.24 3.99
N SER A 94 -8.80 -1.42 4.44
CA SER A 94 -10.11 -1.26 3.80
C SER A 94 -10.10 -0.35 2.57
N PHE A 95 -9.21 0.64 2.53
CA PHE A 95 -9.19 1.65 1.46
C PHE A 95 -7.81 1.81 0.80
N SER A 96 -6.76 1.22 1.36
CA SER A 96 -5.43 1.22 0.76
C SER A 96 -5.26 0.11 -0.28
N ALA A 97 -4.19 0.21 -1.06
CA ALA A 97 -3.81 -0.82 -2.02
C ALA A 97 -3.08 -2.02 -1.37
N PHE A 98 -2.81 -2.02 -0.05
CA PHE A 98 -1.99 -3.05 0.61
C PHE A 98 -2.48 -4.48 0.35
N PRO A 99 -3.79 -4.80 0.45
CA PRO A 99 -4.26 -6.16 0.17
C PRO A 99 -3.99 -6.62 -1.27
N PHE A 100 -3.90 -5.68 -2.22
CA PHE A 100 -3.72 -5.96 -3.65
C PHE A 100 -2.25 -6.04 -4.08
N GLU A 101 -1.30 -5.58 -3.26
CA GLU A 101 0.13 -5.65 -3.58
C GLU A 101 0.60 -7.09 -3.82
N ASN A 102 0.13 -8.04 -3.01
CA ASN A 102 0.46 -9.44 -3.19
C ASN A 102 -0.15 -10.02 -4.47
N PHE A 103 -1.34 -9.55 -4.86
CA PHE A 103 -1.99 -9.96 -6.11
C PHE A 103 -1.19 -9.49 -7.34
N MET A 104 -0.53 -8.32 -7.26
CA MET A 104 0.32 -7.81 -8.34
C MET A 104 1.48 -8.76 -8.69
N GLN A 105 1.97 -9.55 -7.74
CA GLN A 105 3.00 -10.57 -8.01
C GLN A 105 2.53 -11.62 -9.01
N ILE A 106 1.23 -11.94 -9.03
CA ILE A 106 0.65 -12.87 -9.99
C ILE A 106 0.81 -12.32 -11.41
N PHE A 107 0.41 -11.07 -11.63
CA PHE A 107 0.57 -10.43 -12.94
C PHE A 107 2.03 -10.31 -13.35
N LYS A 108 2.94 -9.94 -12.42
CA LYS A 108 4.37 -9.89 -12.71
C LYS A 108 4.92 -11.23 -13.19
N ARG A 109 4.47 -12.37 -12.64
CA ARG A 109 4.89 -13.71 -13.11
C ARG A 109 4.32 -14.09 -14.48
N LEU A 110 3.17 -13.52 -14.86
CA LEU A 110 2.58 -13.74 -16.18
C LEU A 110 3.27 -12.91 -17.28
N LEU A 111 3.97 -11.84 -16.90
CA LEU A 111 4.70 -10.97 -17.81
C LEU A 111 6.14 -11.45 -18.00
N ARG A 112 6.61 -11.46 -19.25
CA ARG A 112 8.03 -11.73 -19.56
C ARG A 112 8.84 -10.46 -19.79
N LYS A 113 8.21 -9.41 -20.32
CA LYS A 113 8.81 -8.09 -20.59
C LYS A 113 7.71 -7.02 -20.52
N GLY A 114 8.08 -5.77 -20.27
CA GLY A 114 7.12 -4.65 -20.12
C GLY A 114 6.35 -4.25 -21.39
N ASP A 115 6.62 -4.90 -22.52
CA ASP A 115 6.03 -4.60 -23.82
C ASP A 115 4.71 -5.36 -24.01
N LYS A 116 3.62 -4.63 -24.27
CA LYS A 116 2.24 -5.15 -24.44
C LYS A 116 1.77 -6.07 -23.30
N PRO A 117 1.72 -5.57 -22.04
CA PRO A 117 1.46 -6.40 -20.86
C PRO A 117 0.10 -7.10 -20.90
N LEU A 118 -0.94 -6.42 -21.37
CA LEU A 118 -2.29 -7.00 -21.45
C LEU A 118 -2.35 -8.18 -22.44
N GLU A 119 -1.77 -8.02 -23.64
CA GLU A 119 -1.72 -9.10 -24.63
C GLU A 119 -0.94 -10.31 -24.10
N GLN A 120 0.18 -10.08 -23.41
CA GLN A 120 0.98 -11.15 -22.80
C GLN A 120 0.17 -11.91 -21.75
N ILE A 121 -0.53 -11.21 -20.86
CA ILE A 121 -1.36 -11.82 -19.81
C ILE A 121 -2.46 -12.67 -20.45
N ILE A 122 -3.19 -12.14 -21.43
CA ILE A 122 -4.27 -12.87 -22.11
C ILE A 122 -3.75 -14.14 -22.78
N LYS A 123 -2.65 -14.06 -23.54
CA LYS A 123 -2.03 -15.22 -24.19
C LYS A 123 -1.59 -16.27 -23.17
N ARG A 124 -0.97 -15.85 -22.06
CA ARG A 124 -0.51 -16.77 -20.99
C ARG A 124 -1.67 -17.42 -20.25
N LEU A 125 -2.74 -16.70 -19.98
CA LEU A 125 -3.95 -17.28 -19.37
C LEU A 125 -4.61 -18.31 -20.31
N ALA A 126 -4.63 -18.05 -21.62
CA ALA A 126 -5.13 -19.00 -22.61
C ALA A 126 -4.29 -20.28 -22.67
N GLU A 127 -2.95 -20.16 -22.68
CA GLU A 127 -2.02 -21.30 -22.60
C GLU A 127 -2.23 -22.13 -21.31
N LEU A 128 -2.34 -21.48 -20.15
CA LEU A 128 -2.55 -22.15 -18.87
C LEU A 128 -3.91 -22.88 -18.80
N LYS A 129 -4.95 -22.32 -19.42
CA LYS A 129 -6.28 -22.95 -19.52
C LYS A 129 -6.24 -24.21 -20.37
N GLN A 130 -5.46 -24.20 -21.46
CA GLN A 130 -5.26 -25.37 -22.33
C GLN A 130 -4.44 -26.48 -21.65
N LEU A 131 -3.48 -26.11 -20.79
CA LEU A 131 -2.59 -27.05 -20.09
C LEU A 131 -3.14 -27.60 -18.76
N GLN A 132 -4.33 -27.13 -18.33
CA GLN A 132 -5.06 -27.57 -17.14
C GLN A 132 -4.19 -27.79 -15.88
N LYS A 133 -3.47 -26.74 -15.44
CA LYS A 133 -2.81 -26.68 -14.12
C LYS A 133 -2.88 -25.31 -13.44
N VAL A 134 -4.03 -24.62 -13.42
CA VAL A 134 -4.32 -23.66 -12.34
C VAL A 134 -5.83 -23.56 -12.06
N LEU A 135 -6.22 -23.86 -10.82
CA LEU A 135 -7.51 -23.48 -10.21
C LEU A 135 -7.51 -21.97 -9.92
N ILE A 136 -7.57 -21.12 -10.94
CA ILE A 136 -8.03 -19.75 -10.71
C ILE A 136 -9.54 -19.83 -10.82
N HIS A 137 -10.21 -19.94 -9.69
CA HIS A 137 -11.66 -19.76 -9.62
C HIS A 137 -11.95 -18.26 -9.84
N LEU A 138 -11.73 -17.76 -11.06
CA LEU A 138 -12.35 -16.54 -11.53
C LEU A 138 -13.84 -16.86 -11.57
N LYS A 139 -14.56 -16.41 -10.55
CA LYS A 139 -16.01 -16.55 -10.47
C LYS A 139 -16.58 -15.99 -11.78
N GLN A 140 -17.31 -16.87 -12.48
CA GLN A 140 -18.11 -16.73 -13.70
C GLN A 140 -18.03 -15.44 -14.52
N ASP A 141 -17.75 -15.65 -15.81
CA ASP A 141 -18.07 -14.82 -16.98
C ASP A 141 -18.08 -13.31 -16.75
N LEU A 142 -16.91 -12.70 -16.92
CA LEU A 142 -16.78 -11.27 -17.21
C LEU A 142 -17.49 -10.98 -18.55
N ILE A 143 -18.81 -10.79 -18.50
CA ILE A 143 -19.58 -10.28 -19.63
C ILE A 143 -19.19 -8.80 -19.77
N CYS A 144 -18.40 -8.49 -20.79
CA CYS A 144 -18.15 -7.10 -21.17
C CYS A 144 -19.47 -6.50 -21.65
N LYS A 145 -20.16 -5.77 -20.77
CA LYS A 145 -21.47 -5.16 -21.07
C LYS A 145 -21.38 -3.95 -22.00
N TYR A 146 -20.22 -3.29 -22.06
CA TYR A 146 -20.07 -2.01 -22.75
C TYR A 146 -18.78 -1.98 -23.58
N ILE A 147 -18.84 -1.30 -24.73
CA ILE A 147 -17.66 -0.97 -25.54
C ILE A 147 -16.83 0.05 -24.73
N HIS A 148 -15.63 -0.33 -24.31
CA HIS A 148 -14.69 0.62 -23.71
C HIS A 148 -14.14 1.56 -24.79
N GLY A 149 -14.65 2.79 -24.83
CA GLY A 149 -14.18 3.86 -25.74
C GLY A 149 -13.54 5.05 -25.04
N GLU A 150 -13.75 5.19 -23.73
CA GLU A 150 -13.22 6.29 -22.93
C GLU A 150 -12.36 5.66 -21.82
N GLY A 151 -11.09 6.07 -21.72
CA GLY A 151 -10.23 5.69 -20.60
C GLY A 151 -10.80 6.19 -19.27
N PRO A 152 -10.10 5.99 -18.14
CA PRO A 152 -10.53 6.57 -16.87
C PRO A 152 -10.57 8.10 -17.03
N ILE A 153 -11.78 8.66 -17.14
CA ILE A 153 -12.00 10.11 -17.20
C ILE A 153 -11.60 10.64 -15.83
N LEU A 154 -10.51 11.41 -15.78
CA LEU A 154 -10.27 12.32 -14.66
C LEU A 154 -11.33 13.40 -14.75
N VAL A 155 -12.44 13.22 -14.06
CA VAL A 155 -13.40 14.29 -13.84
C VAL A 155 -12.72 15.25 -12.87
N LEU A 156 -12.13 16.32 -13.43
CA LEU A 156 -11.73 17.53 -12.71
C LEU A 156 -12.96 18.42 -12.48
#